data_AF-A0A150PID1-F1
#
_entry.id   AF-A0A150PID1-F1
#
_cell.length_a   1.000
_cell.length_b   1.000
_cell.length_c   1.000
_cell.angle_alpha   90.00
_cell.angle_beta   90.00
_cell.angle_gamma   90.00
#
_symmetry.space_group_name_H-M   'P 1'
#
loop_
_entity.id
_entity.type
_entity.pdbx_description
1 polymer ?
#
loop_
_entity_poly.entity_id
_entity_poly.type
_entity_poly.pdbx_seq_one_letter_code
_entity_poly.pdbx_strand_id
1 'polypeptide(L)'
;MSGWSEAREKWDRDVRTARSRARAAIVGLGAMATVGAFTGLVGALHIVLLRRAEVPARAWELANSLREAGGLLELAFGLATGVLFLRWISRAVAAADALELVRGFAWTPSEAVMAFLLPVVNLVQPYKLLRDLHDGLAPDGAPEPAPRPVLDGAGGYRRVEVVHAPPAGAVHNVAIGVWWGLYVASGVLGWIASILRDATVAEFIRARGVFIASDAAAIAAALLAMRVVRAVDSRIAERHRRLRHASDEELDGRLVERDRQLRQDLAKLPGFDAPP
;
A
#
# COMPACT_ATOMS: atom_id res chain seq x y z
N MET A 1 33.80 -4.21 15.30
CA MET A 1 33.05 -4.42 16.56
C MET A 1 31.71 -3.71 16.42
N SER A 2 30.62 -4.46 16.57
CA SER A 2 29.51 -4.45 15.63
C SER A 2 28.49 -3.33 15.83
N GLY A 3 28.42 -2.42 14.84
CA GLY A 3 27.28 -1.50 14.67
C GLY A 3 25.94 -2.22 14.43
N TRP A 4 25.92 -3.56 14.39
CA TRP A 4 24.72 -4.37 14.22
C TRP A 4 23.71 -4.25 15.37
N SER A 5 24.16 -3.98 16.60
CA SER A 5 23.22 -3.69 17.70
C SER A 5 22.41 -2.43 17.41
N GLU A 6 23.10 -1.34 17.08
CA GLU A 6 22.48 -0.05 16.76
C GLU A 6 21.63 -0.14 15.48
N ALA A 7 22.11 -0.85 14.46
CA ALA A 7 21.35 -1.10 13.23
C ALA A 7 20.05 -1.87 13.51
N ARG A 8 20.09 -2.93 14.33
CA ARG A 8 18.90 -3.69 14.73
C ARG A 8 17.91 -2.83 15.50
N GLU A 9 18.37 -1.98 16.43
CA GLU A 9 17.49 -1.05 17.14
C GLU A 9 16.83 -0.03 16.21
N LYS A 10 17.58 0.46 15.20
CA LYS A 10 17.04 1.36 14.18
C LYS A 10 15.97 0.66 13.34
N TRP A 11 16.27 -0.54 12.81
CA TRP A 11 15.31 -1.35 12.06
C TRP A 11 14.04 -1.60 12.85
N ASP A 12 14.17 -1.93 14.13
CA ASP A 12 13.08 -2.10 15.07
C ASP A 12 12.14 -0.89 15.13
N ARG A 13 12.71 0.32 15.26
CA ARG A 13 11.94 1.57 15.28
C ARG A 13 11.26 1.84 13.95
N ASP A 14 11.96 1.63 12.84
CA ASP A 14 11.46 1.90 11.50
C ASP A 14 10.32 0.95 11.13
N VAL A 15 10.48 -0.34 11.40
CA VAL A 15 9.45 -1.37 11.17
C VAL A 15 8.23 -1.13 12.04
N ARG A 16 8.38 -0.86 13.35
CA ARG A 16 7.22 -0.51 14.20
C ARG A 16 6.45 0.69 13.67
N THR A 17 7.17 1.71 13.21
CA THR A 17 6.57 2.93 12.63
C THR A 17 5.84 2.62 11.32
N ALA A 18 6.47 1.88 10.40
CA ALA A 18 5.87 1.46 9.14
C ALA A 18 4.56 0.68 9.39
N ARG A 19 4.58 -0.28 10.32
CA ARG A 19 3.41 -1.10 10.68
C ARG A 19 2.28 -0.29 11.29
N SER A 20 2.58 0.64 12.19
CA SER A 20 1.57 1.54 12.77
C SER A 20 0.89 2.36 11.67
N ARG A 21 1.66 2.91 10.73
CA ARG A 21 1.14 3.67 9.60
C ARG A 21 0.37 2.80 8.61
N ALA A 22 0.78 1.55 8.40
CA ALA A 22 0.06 0.58 7.56
C ALA A 22 -1.36 0.36 8.10
N ARG A 23 -1.50 0.17 9.43
CA ARG A 23 -2.82 0.05 10.07
C ARG A 23 -3.66 1.31 9.89
N ALA A 24 -3.07 2.49 10.08
CA ALA A 24 -3.78 3.76 9.87
C ALA A 24 -4.25 3.91 8.40
N ALA A 25 -3.41 3.56 7.43
CA ALA A 25 -3.78 3.56 6.02
C ALA A 25 -4.91 2.56 5.72
N ILE A 26 -4.86 1.34 6.27
CA ILE A 26 -5.94 0.35 6.12
C ILE A 26 -7.25 0.85 6.72
N VAL A 27 -7.23 1.46 7.90
CA VAL A 27 -8.43 2.04 8.52
C VAL A 27 -8.98 3.18 7.67
N GLY A 28 -8.13 4.06 7.16
CA GLY A 28 -8.52 5.13 6.24
C GLY A 28 -9.18 4.60 4.97
N LEU A 29 -8.57 3.60 4.31
CA LEU A 29 -9.12 2.95 3.12
C LEU A 29 -10.47 2.27 3.41
N GLY A 30 -10.63 1.63 4.56
CA GLY A 30 -11.90 1.05 4.99
C GLY A 30 -12.99 2.10 5.25
N ALA A 31 -12.63 3.22 5.88
CA ALA A 31 -13.54 4.34 6.07
C ALA A 31 -13.97 4.95 4.73
N MET A 32 -13.03 5.15 3.79
CA MET A 32 -13.33 5.65 2.45
C MET A 32 -14.26 4.70 1.69
N ALA A 33 -14.03 3.38 1.74
CA ALA A 33 -14.93 2.40 1.14
C ALA A 33 -16.35 2.46 1.75
N THR A 34 -16.45 2.69 3.06
CA THR A 34 -17.74 2.82 3.76
C THR A 34 -18.49 4.08 3.32
N VAL A 35 -17.78 5.22 3.21
CA VAL A 35 -18.36 6.48 2.71
C VAL A 35 -18.80 6.32 1.25
N GLY A 36 -17.98 5.70 0.39
CA GLY A 36 -18.34 5.40 -1.00
C GLY A 36 -19.57 4.49 -1.13
N ALA A 37 -19.71 3.50 -0.26
CA ALA A 37 -20.91 2.66 -0.23
C ALA A 37 -22.16 3.48 0.17
N PHE A 38 -22.02 4.37 1.15
CA PHE A 38 -23.08 5.27 1.55
C PHE A 38 -23.49 6.23 0.42
N THR A 39 -22.54 6.89 -0.24
CA THR A 39 -22.82 7.81 -1.36
C THR A 39 -23.48 7.08 -2.53
N GLY A 40 -23.00 5.89 -2.88
CA GLY A 40 -23.61 5.05 -3.90
C GLY A 40 -25.05 4.64 -3.59
N LEU A 41 -25.35 4.29 -2.33
CA LEU A 41 -26.72 3.99 -1.87
C LEU A 41 -27.64 5.21 -1.95
N VAL A 42 -27.16 6.40 -1.54
CA VAL A 42 -27.89 7.66 -1.67
C VAL A 42 -28.12 8.00 -3.15
N GLY A 43 -27.16 7.72 -4.03
CA GLY A 43 -27.30 7.85 -5.48
C GLY A 43 -28.39 6.93 -6.05
N ALA A 44 -28.43 5.67 -5.61
CA ALA A 44 -29.46 4.72 -6.01
C ALA A 44 -30.86 5.17 -5.53
N LEU A 45 -30.96 5.71 -4.31
CA LEU A 45 -32.20 6.29 -3.80
C LEU A 45 -32.70 7.45 -4.69
N HIS A 46 -31.83 8.35 -5.16
CA HIS A 46 -32.24 9.41 -6.09
C HIS A 46 -32.85 8.85 -7.38
N ILE A 47 -32.24 7.81 -7.96
CA ILE A 47 -32.77 7.16 -9.16
C ILE A 47 -34.16 6.57 -8.90
N VAL A 48 -34.34 5.92 -7.74
CA VAL A 48 -35.66 5.37 -7.36
C VAL A 48 -36.69 6.48 -7.18
N LEU A 49 -36.34 7.59 -6.53
CA LEU A 49 -37.25 8.72 -6.35
C LEU A 49 -37.65 9.33 -7.70
N LEU A 50 -36.71 9.57 -8.61
CA LEU A 50 -36.99 10.15 -9.94
C LEU A 50 -37.85 9.28 -10.84
N ARG A 51 -37.93 7.97 -10.58
CA ARG A 51 -38.81 7.05 -11.32
C ARG A 51 -40.25 7.03 -10.79
N ARG A 52 -40.54 7.69 -9.68
CA ARG A 52 -41.90 7.77 -9.12
C ARG A 52 -42.68 8.89 -9.81
N ALA A 53 -43.99 8.68 -10.00
CA ALA A 53 -44.90 9.69 -10.54
C ALA A 53 -45.01 10.91 -9.62
N GLU A 54 -45.01 10.68 -8.30
CA GLU A 54 -45.02 11.71 -7.27
C GLU A 54 -43.88 11.48 -6.28
N VAL A 55 -43.07 12.52 -6.06
CA VAL A 55 -41.96 12.50 -5.10
C VAL A 55 -42.29 13.46 -3.97
N PRO A 56 -42.43 12.97 -2.72
CA PRO A 56 -42.62 13.86 -1.58
C PRO A 56 -41.43 14.82 -1.45
N ALA A 57 -41.70 16.13 -1.34
CA ALA A 57 -40.67 17.17 -1.24
C ALA A 57 -39.63 16.87 -0.15
N ARG A 58 -40.09 16.45 1.05
CA ARG A 58 -39.21 16.07 2.16
C ARG A 58 -38.25 14.93 1.83
N ALA A 59 -38.70 13.93 1.06
CA ALA A 59 -37.86 12.79 0.69
C ALA A 59 -36.77 13.22 -0.31
N TRP A 60 -37.12 14.12 -1.24
CA TRP A 60 -36.17 14.71 -2.18
C TRP A 60 -35.14 15.60 -1.49
N GLU A 61 -35.59 16.48 -0.59
CA GLU A 61 -34.73 17.35 0.22
C GLU A 61 -33.75 16.53 1.05
N LEU A 62 -34.24 15.51 1.78
CA LEU A 62 -33.40 14.62 2.57
C LEU A 62 -32.35 13.92 1.70
N ALA A 63 -32.75 13.37 0.55
CA ALA A 63 -31.81 12.71 -0.36
C ALA A 63 -30.71 13.68 -0.83
N ASN A 64 -31.08 14.93 -1.20
CA ASN A 64 -30.11 15.93 -1.63
C ASN A 64 -29.15 16.32 -0.50
N SER A 65 -29.66 16.56 0.72
CA SER A 65 -28.82 16.86 1.89
C SER A 65 -27.87 15.72 2.24
N LEU A 66 -28.35 14.46 2.20
CA LEU A 66 -27.51 13.28 2.44
C LEU A 66 -26.40 13.16 1.38
N ARG A 67 -26.70 13.52 0.13
CA ARG A 67 -25.72 13.49 -0.96
C ARG A 67 -24.66 14.57 -0.82
N GLU A 68 -25.07 15.79 -0.48
CA GLU A 68 -24.13 16.88 -0.21
C GLU A 68 -23.22 16.56 0.97
N ALA A 69 -23.79 16.07 2.07
CA ALA A 69 -23.02 15.59 3.21
C ALA A 69 -22.08 14.44 2.83
N GLY A 70 -22.57 13.47 2.05
CA GLY A 70 -21.77 12.35 1.55
C GLY A 70 -20.57 12.80 0.71
N GLY A 71 -20.76 13.74 -0.21
CA GLY A 71 -19.67 14.29 -1.03
C GLY A 71 -18.62 15.06 -0.20
N LEU A 72 -19.05 15.82 0.81
CA LEU A 72 -18.13 16.49 1.75
C LEU A 72 -17.34 15.49 2.59
N LEU A 73 -17.99 14.44 3.08
CA LEU A 73 -17.32 13.35 3.80
C LEU A 73 -16.32 12.63 2.90
N GLU A 74 -16.71 12.32 1.66
CA GLU A 74 -15.83 11.64 0.71
C GLU A 74 -14.57 12.46 0.42
N LEU A 75 -14.71 13.77 0.22
CA LEU A 75 -13.57 14.68 0.06
C LEU A 75 -12.68 14.69 1.31
N ALA A 76 -13.26 14.85 2.51
CA ALA A 76 -12.50 14.93 3.76
C ALA A 76 -11.76 13.62 4.07
N PHE A 77 -12.45 12.48 3.98
CA PHE A 77 -11.87 11.16 4.21
C PHE A 77 -10.91 10.76 3.09
N GLY A 78 -11.17 11.14 1.84
CA GLY A 78 -10.27 10.93 0.71
C GLY A 78 -8.93 11.63 0.91
N LEU A 79 -8.95 12.91 1.29
CA LEU A 79 -7.73 13.67 1.61
C LEU A 79 -6.98 13.08 2.80
N ALA A 80 -7.67 12.80 3.91
CA ALA A 80 -7.06 12.21 5.09
C ALA A 80 -6.43 10.83 4.78
N THR A 81 -7.14 9.97 4.04
CA THR A 81 -6.67 8.65 3.64
C THR A 81 -5.50 8.73 2.69
N GLY A 82 -5.52 9.65 1.72
CA GLY A 82 -4.40 9.90 0.82
C GLY A 82 -3.14 10.28 1.60
N VAL A 83 -3.24 11.20 2.56
CA VAL A 83 -2.10 11.56 3.43
C VAL A 83 -1.61 10.37 4.25
N LEU A 84 -2.49 9.58 4.85
CA LEU A 84 -2.10 8.40 5.63
C LEU A 84 -1.41 7.35 4.75
N PHE A 85 -1.92 7.11 3.54
CA PHE A 85 -1.34 6.19 2.58
C PHE A 85 0.05 6.66 2.12
N LEU A 86 0.22 7.94 1.79
CA LEU A 86 1.52 8.51 1.40
C LEU A 86 2.54 8.49 2.55
N ARG A 87 2.09 8.75 3.78
CA ARG A 87 2.97 8.66 4.97
C ARG A 87 3.37 7.23 5.29
N TRP A 88 2.50 6.26 4.99
CA TRP A 88 2.81 4.84 5.08
C TRP A 88 3.82 4.45 4.00
N ILE A 89 3.56 4.75 2.72
CA ILE A 89 4.42 4.28 1.62
C ILE A 89 5.83 4.85 1.73
N SER A 90 5.97 6.12 2.10
CA SER A 90 7.28 6.74 2.38
C SER A 90 8.07 5.97 3.45
N ARG A 91 7.39 5.46 4.49
CA ARG A 91 8.03 4.66 5.54
C ARG A 91 8.23 3.21 5.16
N ALA A 92 7.34 2.63 4.37
CA ALA A 92 7.52 1.28 3.85
C ALA A 92 8.75 1.21 2.96
N VAL A 93 8.96 2.22 2.11
CA VAL A 93 10.15 2.38 1.26
C VAL A 93 11.41 2.59 2.11
N ALA A 94 11.38 3.49 3.10
CA ALA A 94 12.53 3.67 4.01
C ALA A 94 12.88 2.39 4.78
N ALA A 95 11.88 1.64 5.23
CA ALA A 95 12.09 0.37 5.91
C ALA A 95 12.63 -0.70 4.94
N ALA A 96 12.11 -0.78 3.72
CA ALA A 96 12.59 -1.71 2.71
C ALA A 96 14.06 -1.45 2.35
N ASP A 97 14.43 -0.18 2.12
CA ASP A 97 15.81 0.22 1.86
C ASP A 97 16.74 -0.16 3.03
N ALA A 98 16.32 0.11 4.27
CA ALA A 98 17.10 -0.25 5.45
C ALA A 98 17.26 -1.78 5.65
N LEU A 99 16.33 -2.58 5.15
CA LEU A 99 16.33 -4.05 5.23
C LEU A 99 16.96 -4.72 3.99
N GLU A 100 17.24 -3.97 2.92
CA GLU A 100 17.82 -4.50 1.69
C GLU A 100 19.34 -4.35 1.67
N LEU A 101 20.02 -5.25 2.38
CA LEU A 101 21.47 -5.18 2.59
C LEU A 101 22.30 -5.34 1.31
N VAL A 102 21.77 -6.01 0.27
CA VAL A 102 22.56 -6.41 -0.91
C VAL A 102 22.42 -5.42 -2.06
N ARG A 103 21.19 -5.18 -2.55
CA ARG A 103 20.98 -4.38 -3.76
C ARG A 103 20.67 -2.91 -3.49
N GLY A 104 20.32 -2.56 -2.25
CA GLY A 104 19.62 -1.31 -1.95
C GLY A 104 18.23 -1.30 -2.61
N PHE A 105 17.40 -0.33 -2.25
CA PHE A 105 16.08 -0.18 -2.86
C PHE A 105 16.11 0.90 -3.95
N ALA A 106 15.52 0.61 -5.12
CA ALA A 106 15.59 1.50 -6.28
C ALA A 106 14.82 2.82 -6.10
N TRP A 107 14.02 2.94 -5.04
CA TRP A 107 13.17 4.09 -4.79
C TRP A 107 13.56 4.78 -3.49
N THR A 108 13.63 6.10 -3.53
CA THR A 108 13.74 6.90 -2.31
C THR A 108 12.36 7.20 -1.70
N PRO A 109 12.27 7.47 -0.38
CA PRO A 109 11.01 7.83 0.27
C PRO A 109 10.32 9.06 -0.33
N SER A 110 11.07 10.01 -0.88
CA SER A 110 10.54 11.21 -1.54
C SER A 110 10.01 10.90 -2.95
N GLU A 111 10.76 10.15 -3.75
CA GLU A 111 10.30 9.71 -5.09
C GLU A 111 9.01 8.90 -4.99
N ALA A 112 8.92 8.04 -3.98
CA ALA A 112 7.72 7.24 -3.71
C ALA A 112 6.48 8.11 -3.48
N VAL A 113 6.61 9.26 -2.82
CA VAL A 113 5.51 10.20 -2.60
C VAL A 113 5.21 10.99 -3.88
N MET A 114 6.25 11.48 -4.55
CA MET A 114 6.11 12.26 -5.78
C MET A 114 5.46 11.49 -6.92
N ALA A 115 5.66 10.16 -6.95
CA ALA A 115 5.01 9.27 -7.90
C ALA A 115 3.47 9.38 -7.90
N PHE A 116 2.84 9.76 -6.77
CA PHE A 116 1.38 9.91 -6.66
C PHE A 116 0.88 11.33 -6.92
N LEU A 117 1.75 12.34 -6.74
CA LEU A 117 1.34 13.76 -6.81
C LEU A 117 1.44 14.33 -8.22
N LEU A 118 2.33 13.80 -9.05
CA LEU A 118 2.56 14.28 -10.42
C LEU A 118 1.57 13.61 -11.39
N PRO A 119 0.62 14.34 -12.00
CA PRO A 119 -0.51 13.73 -12.72
C PRO A 119 -0.13 12.72 -13.81
N VAL A 120 0.87 13.04 -14.64
CA VAL A 120 1.31 12.16 -15.74
C VAL A 120 2.05 10.94 -15.21
N VAL A 121 2.92 11.15 -14.22
CA VAL A 121 3.74 10.13 -13.56
C VAL A 121 2.85 9.17 -12.76
N ASN A 122 1.78 9.70 -12.16
CA ASN A 122 0.81 8.99 -11.36
C ASN A 122 0.14 7.87 -12.15
N LEU A 123 0.01 7.92 -13.47
CA LEU A 123 -0.62 6.84 -14.24
C LEU A 123 0.12 5.50 -14.18
N VAL A 124 1.45 5.50 -13.99
CA VAL A 124 2.28 4.29 -14.14
C VAL A 124 3.19 4.05 -12.94
N GLN A 125 3.79 5.10 -12.36
CA GLN A 125 4.80 4.92 -11.32
C GLN A 125 4.26 4.35 -10.01
N PRO A 126 3.05 4.70 -9.51
CA PRO A 126 2.47 4.06 -8.32
C PRO A 126 2.40 2.54 -8.41
N TYR A 127 1.98 2.02 -9.56
CA TYR A 127 1.95 0.58 -9.83
C TYR A 127 3.36 -0.02 -9.77
N LYS A 128 4.32 0.58 -10.49
CA LYS A 128 5.71 0.12 -10.50
C LYS A 128 6.31 0.12 -9.11
N LEU A 129 6.19 1.23 -8.37
CA LEU A 129 6.66 1.37 -7.00
C LEU A 129 6.13 0.26 -6.09
N LEU A 130 4.82 0.02 -6.08
CA LEU A 130 4.24 -0.98 -5.17
C LEU A 130 4.55 -2.40 -5.57
N ARG A 131 4.66 -2.69 -6.88
CA ARG A 131 5.15 -3.96 -7.37
C ARG A 131 6.61 -4.18 -6.98
N ASP A 132 7.48 -3.22 -7.24
CA ASP A 132 8.91 -3.31 -6.93
C ASP A 132 9.13 -3.39 -5.42
N LEU A 133 8.33 -2.67 -4.61
CA LEU A 133 8.32 -2.77 -3.15
C LEU A 133 7.87 -4.15 -2.68
N HIS A 134 6.78 -4.66 -3.24
CA HIS A 134 6.29 -6.00 -2.93
C HIS A 134 7.35 -7.06 -3.26
N ASP A 135 7.90 -7.03 -4.48
CA ASP A 135 8.84 -8.04 -4.99
C ASP A 135 10.22 -7.93 -4.33
N GLY A 136 10.71 -6.71 -4.08
CA GLY A 136 11.96 -6.49 -3.36
C GLY A 136 11.92 -7.00 -1.92
N LEU A 137 10.74 -6.99 -1.30
CA LEU A 137 10.53 -7.55 0.04
C LEU A 137 10.20 -9.05 0.03
N ALA A 138 10.31 -9.75 -1.09
CA ALA A 138 10.09 -11.18 -1.14
C ALA A 138 11.01 -11.92 -0.15
N PRO A 139 10.50 -12.95 0.56
CA PRO A 139 11.27 -13.67 1.57
C PRO A 139 12.51 -14.33 0.97
N ASP A 140 12.46 -14.75 -0.30
CA ASP A 140 13.50 -15.51 -0.99
C ASP A 140 14.89 -14.84 -0.97
N GLY A 141 14.93 -13.51 -0.85
CA GLY A 141 16.21 -12.77 -0.77
C GLY A 141 16.88 -12.77 0.60
N ALA A 142 16.31 -13.44 1.62
CA ALA A 142 16.92 -13.59 2.94
C ALA A 142 16.80 -15.04 3.42
N PRO A 143 17.89 -15.77 3.71
CA PRO A 143 17.81 -17.11 4.31
C PRO A 143 16.90 -17.17 5.53
N GLU A 144 16.19 -18.28 5.65
CA GLU A 144 15.43 -18.61 6.84
C GLU A 144 16.41 -18.70 8.02
N PRO A 145 16.17 -17.99 9.14
CA PRO A 145 17.07 -18.02 10.27
C PRO A 145 17.17 -19.44 10.83
N ALA A 146 18.38 -19.86 11.18
CA ALA A 146 18.60 -21.17 11.79
C ALA A 146 17.71 -21.33 13.04
N PRO A 147 17.08 -22.50 13.26
CA PRO A 147 16.27 -22.74 14.44
C PRO A 147 17.11 -22.53 15.70
N ARG A 148 16.82 -21.47 16.46
CA ARG A 148 17.51 -21.21 17.74
C ARG A 148 16.76 -21.89 18.87
N PRO A 149 17.38 -22.79 19.64
CA PRO A 149 16.76 -23.34 20.83
C PRO A 149 16.57 -22.22 21.86
N VAL A 150 15.33 -21.98 22.27
CA VAL A 150 15.05 -21.11 23.42
C VAL A 150 15.33 -21.93 24.68
N LEU A 151 16.29 -21.49 25.49
CA LEU A 151 16.54 -22.08 26.80
C LEU A 151 15.38 -21.67 27.71
N ASP A 152 14.58 -22.63 28.16
CA ASP A 152 13.73 -22.36 29.31
C ASP A 152 14.62 -22.13 30.54
N GLY A 153 14.26 -21.19 31.39
CA GLY A 153 15.03 -20.89 32.60
C GLY A 153 15.01 -22.02 33.64
N ALA A 154 14.45 -23.20 33.33
CA ALA A 154 14.23 -24.29 34.26
C ALA A 154 15.26 -25.43 34.15
N GLY A 155 16.30 -25.30 33.33
CA GLY A 155 17.40 -26.28 33.28
C GLY A 155 16.99 -27.67 32.78
N GLY A 156 15.82 -27.79 32.15
CA GLY A 156 15.28 -29.03 31.59
C GLY A 156 15.42 -29.09 30.07
N TYR A 157 15.50 -30.30 29.51
CA TYR A 157 15.74 -30.53 28.08
C TYR A 157 14.67 -29.89 27.17
N ARG A 158 15.12 -28.90 26.39
CA ARG A 158 14.80 -28.62 24.97
C ARG A 158 13.32 -28.67 24.57
N ARG A 159 12.61 -27.54 24.77
CA ARG A 159 11.53 -27.15 23.84
C ARG A 159 12.14 -26.22 22.79
N VAL A 160 12.48 -26.76 21.62
CA VAL A 160 12.85 -25.93 20.46
C VAL A 160 11.55 -25.30 19.96
N GLU A 161 11.17 -24.17 20.54
CA GLU A 161 10.10 -23.37 19.99
C GLU A 161 10.62 -22.74 18.70
N VAL A 162 10.42 -23.46 17.59
CA VAL A 162 10.60 -22.89 16.27
C VAL A 162 9.51 -21.85 16.12
N VAL A 163 9.86 -20.58 16.33
CA VAL A 163 8.95 -19.46 16.09
C VAL A 163 8.65 -19.41 14.59
N HIS A 164 7.66 -20.20 14.17
CA HIS A 164 7.11 -20.16 12.82
C HIS A 164 6.40 -18.82 12.70
N ALA A 165 6.96 -17.88 11.93
CA ALA A 165 6.20 -16.70 11.61
C ALA A 165 5.00 -17.06 10.75
N PRO A 166 3.94 -16.23 10.79
CA PRO A 166 2.90 -16.29 9.78
C PRO A 166 3.55 -16.21 8.39
N PRO A 167 3.16 -17.06 7.43
CA PRO A 167 3.72 -17.01 6.08
C PRO A 167 3.56 -15.59 5.52
N ALA A 168 4.61 -15.08 4.87
CA ALA A 168 4.57 -13.78 4.22
C ALA A 168 3.37 -13.73 3.28
N GLY A 169 2.47 -12.78 3.51
CA GLY A 169 1.34 -12.55 2.63
C GLY A 169 1.85 -12.20 1.25
N ALA A 170 1.54 -13.04 0.26
CA ALA A 170 1.83 -12.76 -1.13
C ALA A 170 0.54 -12.30 -1.81
N VAL A 171 0.62 -11.17 -2.51
CA VAL A 171 -0.38 -10.80 -3.51
C VAL A 171 0.24 -10.99 -4.88
N HIS A 172 -0.52 -11.53 -5.83
CA HIS A 172 -0.03 -11.59 -7.20
C HIS A 172 0.14 -10.17 -7.75
N ASN A 173 1.17 -9.95 -8.58
CA ASN A 173 1.40 -8.65 -9.22
C ASN A 173 0.19 -8.18 -10.06
N VAL A 174 -0.59 -9.13 -10.58
CA VAL A 174 -1.88 -8.86 -11.24
C VAL A 174 -2.85 -8.14 -10.31
N ALA A 175 -2.92 -8.51 -9.02
CA ALA A 175 -3.81 -7.86 -8.07
C ALA A 175 -3.41 -6.40 -7.80
N ILE A 176 -2.10 -6.10 -7.78
CA ILE A 176 -1.58 -4.72 -7.69
C ILE A 176 -1.99 -3.93 -8.94
N GLY A 177 -1.86 -4.54 -10.13
CA GLY A 177 -2.29 -3.94 -11.39
C GLY A 177 -3.80 -3.67 -11.47
N VAL A 178 -4.62 -4.65 -11.06
CA VAL A 178 -6.09 -4.52 -11.02
C VAL A 178 -6.53 -3.44 -10.04
N TRP A 179 -5.93 -3.40 -8.84
CA TRP A 179 -6.18 -2.34 -7.87
C TRP A 179 -5.94 -0.95 -8.47
N TRP A 180 -4.75 -0.76 -9.05
CA TRP A 180 -4.36 0.53 -9.64
C TRP A 180 -5.26 0.90 -10.82
N GLY A 181 -5.55 -0.07 -11.69
CA GLY A 181 -6.46 0.12 -12.83
C GLY A 181 -7.87 0.54 -12.39
N LEU A 182 -8.41 -0.07 -11.33
CA LEU A 182 -9.72 0.30 -10.78
C LEU A 182 -9.71 1.72 -10.19
N TYR A 183 -8.64 2.10 -9.47
CA TYR A 183 -8.50 3.46 -8.93
C TYR A 183 -8.47 4.53 -10.02
N VAL A 184 -7.71 4.29 -11.10
CA VAL A 184 -7.68 5.20 -12.26
C VAL A 184 -9.04 5.22 -12.96
N ALA A 185 -9.64 4.07 -13.18
CA ALA A 185 -10.94 3.95 -13.83
C ALA A 185 -12.04 4.68 -13.04
N SER A 186 -12.08 4.58 -11.71
CA SER A 186 -13.04 5.33 -10.89
C SER A 186 -12.84 6.83 -11.04
N GLY A 187 -11.60 7.32 -11.04
CA GLY A 187 -11.32 8.75 -11.25
C GLY A 187 -11.81 9.25 -12.61
N VAL A 188 -11.59 8.47 -13.68
CA VAL A 188 -12.06 8.79 -15.03
C VAL A 188 -13.60 8.76 -15.11
N LEU A 189 -14.25 7.76 -14.51
CA LEU A 189 -15.70 7.66 -14.48
C LEU A 189 -16.34 8.83 -13.72
N GLY A 190 -15.78 9.21 -12.56
CA GLY A 190 -16.24 10.37 -11.80
C GLY A 190 -16.08 11.68 -12.58
N TRP A 191 -14.96 11.84 -13.30
CA TRP A 191 -14.76 13.00 -14.18
C TRP A 191 -15.77 13.02 -15.33
N ILE A 192 -16.00 11.91 -16.02
CA ILE A 192 -17.02 11.80 -17.08
C ILE A 192 -18.40 12.16 -16.51
N ALA A 193 -18.77 11.60 -15.36
CA ALA A 193 -20.05 11.86 -14.71
C ALA A 193 -20.24 13.35 -14.39
N SER A 194 -19.15 14.07 -14.04
CA SER A 194 -19.18 15.51 -13.77
C SER A 194 -19.36 16.39 -15.01
N ILE A 195 -19.04 15.89 -16.21
CA ILE A 195 -19.18 16.62 -17.48
C ILE A 195 -20.56 16.39 -18.12
N LEU A 196 -21.20 15.26 -17.82
CA LEU A 196 -22.57 15.00 -18.27
C LEU A 196 -23.48 16.10 -17.74
N ARG A 197 -24.19 16.79 -18.65
CA ARG A 197 -25.12 17.85 -18.29
C ARG A 197 -26.41 17.23 -17.77
N ASP A 198 -26.88 17.71 -16.63
CA ASP A 198 -28.14 17.30 -16.01
C ASP A 198 -29.33 18.14 -16.55
N ALA A 199 -29.44 18.32 -17.87
CA ALA A 199 -30.48 19.16 -18.46
C ALA A 199 -31.85 18.47 -18.47
N THR A 200 -31.86 17.13 -18.50
CA THR A 200 -33.06 16.30 -18.47
C THR A 200 -33.02 15.27 -17.34
N VAL A 201 -34.19 14.79 -16.91
CA VAL A 201 -34.29 13.71 -15.92
C VAL A 201 -33.56 12.43 -16.38
N ALA A 202 -33.64 12.11 -17.68
CA ALA A 202 -32.97 10.95 -18.25
C ALA A 202 -31.45 11.08 -18.20
N GLU A 203 -30.90 12.27 -18.51
CA GLU A 203 -29.47 12.55 -18.38
C GLU A 203 -29.02 12.50 -16.92
N PHE A 204 -29.80 13.05 -15.99
CA PHE A 204 -29.50 12.98 -14.55
C PHE A 204 -29.46 11.52 -14.08
N ILE A 205 -30.45 10.69 -14.44
CA ILE A 205 -30.45 9.25 -14.09
C ILE A 205 -29.20 8.56 -14.67
N ARG A 206 -28.81 8.90 -15.90
CA ARG A 206 -27.60 8.35 -16.53
C ARG A 206 -26.34 8.78 -15.78
N ALA A 207 -26.18 10.07 -15.49
CA ALA A 207 -25.06 10.61 -14.73
C ALA A 207 -24.94 9.93 -13.36
N ARG A 208 -26.07 9.73 -12.67
CA ARG A 208 -26.11 8.99 -11.39
C ARG A 208 -25.70 7.53 -11.54
N GLY A 209 -26.11 6.86 -12.61
CA GLY A 209 -25.65 5.51 -12.92
C GLY A 209 -24.12 5.43 -13.07
N VAL A 210 -23.51 6.42 -13.72
CA VAL A 210 -22.04 6.50 -13.88
C VAL A 210 -21.36 6.77 -12.53
N PHE A 211 -21.90 7.67 -11.69
CA PHE A 211 -21.37 7.89 -10.33
C PHE A 211 -21.42 6.60 -9.48
N ILE A 212 -22.53 5.87 -9.48
CA ILE A 212 -22.63 4.60 -8.73
C ILE A 212 -21.61 3.57 -9.24
N ALA A 213 -21.38 3.50 -10.56
CA ALA A 213 -20.36 2.62 -11.12
C ALA A 213 -18.93 3.04 -10.71
N SER A 214 -18.68 4.36 -10.67
CA SER A 214 -17.43 4.94 -10.15
C SER A 214 -17.22 4.57 -8.68
N ASP A 215 -18.25 4.71 -7.83
CA ASP A 215 -18.20 4.38 -6.41
C ASP A 215 -17.90 2.89 -6.21
N ALA A 216 -18.57 2.01 -6.97
CA ALA A 216 -18.31 0.57 -6.92
C ALA A 216 -16.86 0.22 -7.29
N ALA A 217 -16.31 0.85 -8.34
CA ALA A 217 -14.92 0.68 -8.73
C ALA A 217 -13.95 1.20 -7.65
N ALA A 218 -14.25 2.36 -7.04
CA ALA A 218 -13.46 2.94 -5.95
C ALA A 218 -13.46 2.06 -4.69
N ILE A 219 -14.61 1.50 -4.32
CA ILE A 219 -14.74 0.55 -3.20
C ILE A 219 -13.89 -0.70 -3.48
N ALA A 220 -14.03 -1.29 -4.68
CA ALA A 220 -13.24 -2.46 -5.07
C ALA A 220 -11.73 -2.15 -5.06
N ALA A 221 -11.34 -0.98 -5.55
CA ALA A 221 -9.97 -0.49 -5.47
C ALA A 221 -9.51 -0.39 -4.00
N ALA A 222 -10.26 0.26 -3.12
CA ALA A 222 -9.90 0.40 -1.70
C ALA A 222 -9.73 -0.98 -1.00
N LEU A 223 -10.61 -1.95 -1.30
CA LEU A 223 -10.49 -3.32 -0.77
C LEU A 223 -9.21 -4.02 -1.23
N LEU A 224 -8.84 -3.88 -2.50
CA LEU A 224 -7.59 -4.43 -3.02
C LEU A 224 -6.36 -3.68 -2.48
N ALA A 225 -6.44 -2.36 -2.36
CA ALA A 225 -5.40 -1.53 -1.74
C ALA A 225 -5.08 -2.03 -0.32
N MET A 226 -6.11 -2.31 0.48
CA MET A 226 -5.94 -2.88 1.82
C MET A 226 -5.21 -4.23 1.79
N ARG A 227 -5.50 -5.09 0.80
CA ARG A 227 -4.77 -6.36 0.63
C ARG A 227 -3.31 -6.13 0.27
N VAL A 228 -3.01 -5.19 -0.63
CA VAL A 228 -1.64 -4.83 -1.01
C VAL A 228 -0.87 -4.29 0.19
N VAL A 229 -1.46 -3.35 0.96
CA VAL A 229 -0.84 -2.79 2.18
C VAL A 229 -0.53 -3.89 3.18
N ARG A 230 -1.48 -4.82 3.44
CA ARG A 230 -1.27 -5.96 4.35
C ARG A 230 -0.18 -6.91 3.86
N ALA A 231 -0.12 -7.18 2.56
CA ALA A 231 0.90 -8.05 1.99
C ALA A 231 2.29 -7.44 2.15
N VAL A 232 2.47 -6.17 1.78
CA VAL A 232 3.72 -5.43 1.99
C VAL A 232 4.09 -5.38 3.47
N ASP A 233 3.15 -5.06 4.37
CA ASP A 233 3.41 -5.04 5.82
C ASP A 233 3.91 -6.40 6.35
N SER A 234 3.28 -7.49 5.90
CA SER A 234 3.68 -8.85 6.29
C SER A 234 5.07 -9.21 5.79
N ARG A 235 5.43 -8.78 4.56
CA ARG A 235 6.76 -9.00 3.99
C ARG A 235 7.84 -8.19 4.69
N ILE A 236 7.57 -6.92 5.05
CA ILE A 236 8.46 -6.12 5.89
C ILE A 236 8.70 -6.81 7.23
N ALA A 237 7.62 -7.26 7.90
CA ALA A 237 7.72 -7.93 9.19
C ALA A 237 8.53 -9.24 9.09
N GLU A 238 8.33 -10.00 8.02
CA GLU A 238 9.05 -11.25 7.78
C GLU A 238 10.54 -11.00 7.48
N ARG A 239 10.86 -10.07 6.58
CA ARG A 239 12.24 -9.68 6.28
C ARG A 239 12.98 -9.20 7.52
N HIS A 240 12.31 -8.36 8.31
CA HIS A 240 12.83 -7.87 9.58
C HIS A 240 13.11 -9.00 10.58
N ARG A 241 12.19 -9.97 10.71
CA ARG A 241 12.40 -11.16 11.53
C ARG A 241 13.67 -11.91 11.12
N ARG A 242 13.83 -12.20 9.82
CA ARG A 242 15.00 -12.93 9.30
C ARG A 242 16.31 -12.19 9.63
N LEU A 243 16.37 -10.88 9.41
CA LEU A 243 17.56 -10.08 9.69
C LEU A 243 17.84 -9.89 11.17
N ARG A 244 16.81 -9.75 12.00
CA ARG A 244 16.96 -9.64 13.45
C ARG A 244 17.58 -10.90 14.05
N HIS A 245 17.29 -12.07 13.48
CA HIS A 245 17.80 -13.36 13.92
C HIS A 245 19.04 -13.84 13.17
N ALA A 246 19.52 -13.08 12.18
CA ALA A 246 20.79 -13.37 11.53
C ALA A 246 21.96 -13.13 12.50
N SER A 247 22.99 -13.98 12.45
CA SER A 247 24.23 -13.75 13.19
C SER A 247 24.99 -12.55 12.63
N ASP A 248 25.86 -11.94 13.43
CA ASP A 248 26.70 -10.82 12.96
C ASP A 248 27.59 -11.27 11.79
N GLU A 249 28.09 -12.52 11.82
CA GLU A 249 28.86 -13.13 10.72
C GLU A 249 28.05 -13.26 9.42
N GLU A 250 26.79 -13.69 9.51
CA GLU A 250 25.89 -13.76 8.35
C GLU A 250 25.62 -12.39 7.73
N LEU A 251 25.45 -11.37 8.59
CA LEU A 251 25.23 -9.99 8.14
C LEU A 251 26.49 -9.40 7.50
N ASP A 252 27.66 -9.61 8.11
CA ASP A 252 28.95 -9.20 7.55
C ASP A 252 29.21 -9.88 6.20
N GLY A 253 28.92 -11.18 6.09
CA GLY A 253 29.02 -11.93 4.83
C GLY A 253 28.16 -11.33 3.70
N ARG A 254 26.97 -10.82 4.03
CA ARG A 254 26.12 -10.12 3.03
C ARG A 254 26.66 -8.75 2.63
N LEU A 255 27.28 -8.02 3.54
CA LEU A 255 27.94 -6.76 3.19
C LEU A 255 29.12 -7.00 2.25
N VAL A 256 29.87 -8.07 2.47
CA VAL A 256 30.95 -8.49 1.57
C VAL A 256 30.39 -8.89 0.19
N GLU A 257 29.31 -9.66 0.14
CA GLU A 257 28.68 -10.04 -1.12
C GLU A 257 28.12 -8.83 -1.88
N ARG A 258 27.54 -7.85 -1.16
CA ARG A 258 27.14 -6.57 -1.74
C ARG A 258 28.32 -5.85 -2.37
N ASP A 259 29.42 -5.69 -1.63
CA ASP A 259 30.60 -4.98 -2.12
C ASP A 259 31.18 -5.67 -3.36
N ARG A 260 31.21 -7.00 -3.36
CA ARG A 260 31.58 -7.81 -4.53
C ARG A 260 30.66 -7.54 -5.72
N GLN A 261 29.34 -7.54 -5.52
CA GLN A 261 28.38 -7.28 -6.58
C GLN A 261 28.50 -5.86 -7.14
N LEU A 262 28.67 -4.86 -6.27
CA LEU A 262 28.88 -3.47 -6.68
C LEU A 262 30.15 -3.32 -7.52
N ARG A 263 31.26 -3.96 -7.14
CA ARG A 263 32.49 -3.97 -7.95
C ARG A 263 32.27 -4.63 -9.31
N GLN A 264 31.51 -5.73 -9.36
CA GLN A 264 31.18 -6.39 -10.63
C GLN A 264 30.29 -5.52 -11.53
N ASP A 265 29.33 -4.79 -10.97
CA ASP A 265 28.46 -3.92 -11.73
C ASP A 265 29.18 -2.66 -12.21
N LEU A 266 30.09 -2.10 -11.40
CA LEU A 266 30.99 -1.01 -11.81
C LEU A 266 31.92 -1.43 -12.95
N ALA A 267 32.48 -2.64 -12.91
CA ALA A 267 33.34 -3.16 -13.98
C ALA A 267 32.63 -3.37 -15.33
N LYS A 268 31.28 -3.44 -15.33
CA LYS A 268 30.49 -3.51 -16.57
C LYS A 268 30.25 -2.11 -17.18
N LEU A 269 30.51 -1.03 -16.43
CA LEU A 269 30.32 0.31 -16.94
C LEU A 269 31.51 0.68 -17.85
N PRO A 270 31.25 1.13 -19.09
CA PRO A 270 32.32 1.51 -20.00
C PRO A 270 33.15 2.67 -19.43
N GLY A 271 34.47 2.50 -19.38
CA GLY A 271 35.42 3.51 -18.89
C GLY A 271 35.80 3.38 -17.41
N PHE A 272 35.36 2.34 -16.70
CA PHE A 272 35.78 2.06 -15.33
C PHE A 272 36.89 0.99 -15.31
N ASP A 273 38.14 1.40 -15.57
CA ASP A 273 39.30 0.53 -15.35
C ASP A 273 39.56 0.44 -13.84
N ALA A 274 39.46 -0.76 -13.26
CA ALA A 274 39.74 -0.96 -11.84
C ALA A 274 41.18 -0.51 -11.52
N PRO A 275 41.40 0.34 -10.51
CA PRO A 275 42.76 0.66 -10.10
C PRO A 275 43.49 -0.62 -9.67
N PRO A 276 44.80 -0.72 -9.96
CA PRO A 276 45.61 -1.90 -9.67
C PRO A 276 45.69 -2.24 -8.18
#